data_AF-A0A0Q9U562-F1
#
_entry.id   AF-A0A0Q9U562-F1
#
_cell.length_a   1.000
_cell.length_b   1.000
_cell.length_c   1.000
_cell.angle_alpha   90.00
_cell.angle_beta   90.00
_cell.angle_gamma   90.00
#
_symmetry.space_group_name_H-M   'P 1'
#
loop_
_entity.id
_entity.type
_entity.pdbx_description
1 polymer ?
#
loop_
_entity_poly.entity_id
_entity_poly.type
_entity_poly.pdbx_seq_one_letter_code
_entity_poly.pdbx_strand_id
1 'polypeptide(L)' 'MNKEDVKQRIKDYQQAEGVHPLTCGNNSKHEKLYPKVLEQGLVLLCPNCSYTQTYIPDLFFDDGFYEWLRGMKSLI' A
#
# COMPACT_ATOMS: atom_id res chain seq x y z
N MET A 1 -1.45 1.61 -16.25
CA MET A 1 -2.10 0.85 -15.16
C MET A 1 -3.17 1.70 -14.48
N ASN A 2 -4.30 1.12 -14.07
CA ASN A 2 -5.40 1.84 -13.44
C ASN A 2 -5.09 2.09 -11.95
N LYS A 3 -5.60 3.20 -11.39
CA LYS A 3 -5.49 3.54 -9.95
C LYS A 3 -6.08 2.44 -9.06
N GLU A 4 -7.15 1.78 -9.51
CA GLU A 4 -7.74 0.66 -8.77
C GLU A 4 -6.82 -0.58 -8.75
N ASP A 5 -6.04 -0.82 -9.81
CA ASP A 5 -5.04 -1.89 -9.81
C ASP A 5 -3.96 -1.62 -8.77
N VAL A 6 -3.40 -0.40 -8.78
CA VAL A 6 -2.34 0.01 -7.83
C VAL A 6 -2.86 -0.04 -6.38
N LYS A 7 -4.10 0.40 -6.14
CA LYS A 7 -4.77 0.26 -4.85
C LYS A 7 -4.84 -1.19 -4.40
N GLN A 8 -5.15 -2.13 -5.30
CA GLN A 8 -5.15 -3.55 -4.98
C GLN A 8 -3.74 -4.08 -4.69
N ARG A 9 -2.73 -3.68 -5.47
CA ARG A 9 -1.32 -4.03 -5.22
C ARG A 9 -0.86 -3.62 -3.82
N ILE A 10 -1.20 -2.41 -3.39
CA ILE A 10 -0.91 -1.91 -2.05
C ILE A 10 -1.61 -2.74 -0.97
N LYS A 11 -2.88 -3.11 -1.18
CA LYS A 11 -3.61 -3.97 -0.24
C LYS A 11 -2.94 -5.34 -0.10
N ASP A 12 -2.56 -5.94 -1.22
CA ASP A 12 -1.86 -7.23 -1.22
C ASP A 12 -0.52 -7.12 -0.49
N TYR A 13 0.23 -6.04 -0.71
CA TYR A 13 1.49 -5.78 -0.01
C TYR A 13 1.27 -5.67 1.50
N GLN A 14 0.29 -4.89 1.97
CA GLN A 14 0.01 -4.74 3.39
C GLN A 14 -0.46 -6.03 4.09
N GLN A 15 -0.88 -7.03 3.32
CA GLN A 15 -1.26 -8.37 3.77
C GLN A 15 -0.14 -9.41 3.66
N ALA A 16 0.90 -9.15 2.87
CA ALA A 16 1.98 -10.10 2.66
C ALA A 16 2.81 -10.28 3.93
N GLU A 17 3.17 -11.53 4.24
CA GLU A 17 4.15 -11.81 5.28
C GLU A 17 5.57 -11.48 4.77
N GLY A 18 6.42 -10.98 5.66
CA GLY A 18 7.81 -10.67 5.33
C GLY A 18 8.06 -9.29 4.70
N VAL A 19 7.03 -8.46 4.52
CA VAL A 19 7.21 -7.05 4.12
C VAL A 19 6.97 -6.10 5.29
N HIS A 20 7.64 -4.94 5.28
CA HIS A 20 7.40 -3.91 6.28
C HIS A 20 6.09 -3.17 5.97
N PRO A 21 5.18 -3.06 6.95
CA PRO A 21 3.91 -2.39 6.73
C PRO A 21 4.12 -0.90 6.48
N LEU A 22 3.31 -0.33 5.58
CA LEU A 22 3.26 1.12 5.40
C LEU A 22 2.51 1.72 6.59
N THR A 23 3.15 2.61 7.33
CA THR A 23 2.60 3.27 8.53
C THR A 23 2.78 4.78 8.44
N CYS A 24 2.03 5.55 9.24
CA CYS A 24 2.08 7.01 9.21
C CYS A 24 3.34 7.63 9.83
N GLY A 25 4.21 6.83 10.48
CA GLY A 25 5.43 7.31 11.15
C GLY A 25 5.22 8.16 12.41
N ASN A 26 4.03 8.74 12.62
CA ASN A 26 3.77 9.65 13.75
C ASN A 26 3.64 8.95 15.10
N ASN A 27 3.14 7.71 15.12
CA ASN A 27 2.96 6.92 16.33
C ASN A 27 3.02 5.43 15.97
N SER A 28 3.87 4.67 16.66
CA SER A 28 4.07 3.24 16.41
C SER A 28 2.84 2.37 16.75
N LYS A 29 1.88 2.92 17.49
CA LYS A 29 0.60 2.25 17.80
C LYS A 29 -0.48 2.46 16.74
N HIS A 30 -0.25 3.33 15.75
CA HIS A 30 -1.22 3.52 14.67
C HIS A 30 -1.22 2.32 13.73
N GLU A 31 -2.39 2.03 13.19
CA GLU A 31 -2.60 0.98 12.21
C GLU A 31 -1.95 1.34 10.86
N LYS A 32 -1.88 0.32 10.01
CA LYS A 32 -1.33 0.40 8.66
C LYS A 32 -2.10 1.45 7.83
N LEU A 33 -1.38 2.15 6.97
CA LEU A 33 -1.99 3.03 5.98
C LEU A 33 -2.84 2.21 5.00
N TYR A 34 -3.98 2.77 4.57
CA TYR A 34 -4.85 2.14 3.58
C TYR A 34 -4.96 3.00 2.31
N PRO A 35 -5.01 2.38 1.12
CA PRO A 35 -5.13 3.10 -0.13
C PRO A 35 -6.58 3.53 -0.42
N LYS A 36 -6.76 4.77 -0.89
CA LYS A 36 -8.05 5.32 -1.30
C LYS A 36 -7.90 6.16 -2.58
N VAL A 37 -8.79 5.95 -3.55
CA VAL A 37 -8.90 6.82 -4.73
C VAL A 37 -9.79 8.00 -4.37
N LEU A 38 -9.24 9.19 -4.51
CA LEU A 38 -9.89 10.49 -4.38
C LEU A 38 -9.87 11.20 -5.75
N GLU A 39 -10.58 12.32 -5.88
CA GLU A 39 -10.62 13.10 -7.12
C GLU A 39 -9.21 13.49 -7.60
N GLN A 40 -8.35 13.92 -6.67
CA GLN A 40 -6.95 14.27 -6.95
C GLN A 40 -6.04 13.08 -7.28
N GLY A 41 -6.45 11.84 -7.04
CA GLY A 41 -5.60 10.67 -7.24
C GLY A 41 -5.69 9.58 -6.17
N LEU A 42 -4.82 8.58 -6.31
CA LEU A 42 -4.64 7.54 -5.32
C LEU A 42 -3.77 8.07 -4.17
N VAL A 43 -4.25 7.93 -2.93
CA VAL A 43 -3.53 8.34 -1.72
C VAL A 43 -3.51 7.22 -0.69
N LEU A 44 -2.59 7.30 0.26
CA LEU A 44 -2.56 6.48 1.47
C LEU A 44 -3.05 7.29 2.66
N LEU A 45 -3.99 6.74 3.42
CA LEU A 45 -4.59 7.40 4.58
C LEU A 45 -4.26 6.63 5.86
N CYS A 46 -3.96 7.37 6.93
CA CYS A 46 -3.92 6.78 8.27
C CYS A 46 -5.34 6.66 8.82
N PRO A 47 -5.75 5.52 9.39
CA PRO A 47 -7.07 5.39 10.00
C PRO A 47 -7.16 6.07 11.37
N ASN A 48 -6.02 6.37 12.02
CA ASN A 48 -6.00 6.89 13.39
C ASN A 48 -5.66 8.38 13.49
N CYS A 49 -5.29 9.06 12.40
CA CYS A 49 -5.02 10.49 12.39
C CYS A 49 -5.21 11.11 11.00
N SER A 50 -4.98 12.42 10.87
CA SER A 50 -5.14 13.17 9.61
C SER A 50 -3.98 13.01 8.62
N TYR A 51 -3.00 12.13 8.90
CA TYR A 51 -1.89 11.89 8.00
C TYR A 51 -2.37 11.35 6.65
N THR A 52 -1.96 12.04 5.58
CA THR A 52 -2.24 11.67 4.19
C THR A 52 -0.93 11.66 3.42
N GLN A 53 -0.61 10.53 2.81
CA GLN A 53 0.52 10.39 1.90
C GLN A 53 0.01 10.39 0.46
N THR A 54 0.38 11.43 -0.27
CA THR A 54 -0.01 11.65 -1.68
C THR A 54 0.95 10.99 -2.67
N TYR A 55 2.21 10.80 -2.28
CA TYR A 55 3.19 10.09 -3.09
C TYR A 55 3.06 8.57 -2.89
N ILE A 56 2.76 7.85 -3.97
CA ILE A 56 2.76 6.40 -4.00
C ILE A 56 4.10 5.93 -4.60
N PRO A 57 4.90 5.11 -3.89
CA PRO A 57 6.17 4.63 -4.41
C PRO A 57 6.05 3.91 -5.77
N ASP A 58 7.01 4.15 -6.66
CA ASP A 58 7.03 3.62 -8.03
C ASP A 58 6.99 2.09 -8.09
N LEU A 59 7.43 1.40 -7.04
CA LEU A 59 7.38 -0.06 -6.93
C LEU A 59 5.96 -0.63 -7.10
N PHE A 60 4.93 0.11 -6.66
CA PHE A 60 3.53 -0.31 -6.83
C PHE A 60 3.03 -0.15 -8.26
N PHE A 61 3.84 0.51 -9.11
CA PHE A 61 3.61 0.64 -10.53
C PHE A 61 4.39 -0.38 -11.37
N ASP A 62 5.30 -1.12 -10.75
CA ASP A 62 6.14 -2.12 -11.41
C ASP A 62 5.46 -3.50 -11.39
N ASP A 63 5.39 -4.12 -12.56
CA ASP A 63 4.77 -5.45 -12.72
C ASP A 63 5.66 -6.57 -12.18
N GLY A 64 6.99 -6.45 -12.34
CA GLY A 64 7.93 -7.45 -11.85
C GLY A 64 7.89 -7.60 -10.33
N PHE A 65 7.85 -6.47 -9.62
CA PHE A 65 7.66 -6.44 -8.17
C PHE A 65 6.34 -7.10 -7.76
N TYR A 66 5.23 -6.81 -8.46
CA TYR A 66 3.94 -7.33 -8.08
C TYR A 66 3.82 -8.84 -8.32
N GLU A 67 4.42 -9.36 -9.39
CA GLU A 67 4.51 -10.81 -9.62
C GLU A 67 5.36 -11.50 -8.55
N TRP A 68 6.48 -10.90 -8.15
CA TRP A 68 7.27 -11.39 -7.01
C TRP A 68 6.45 -11.42 -5.70
N LEU A 69 5.71 -10.35 -5.41
CA LEU A 69 4.85 -10.26 -4.22
C LEU A 69 3.77 -11.35 -4.21
N ARG A 70 3.15 -11.62 -5.37
CA ARG A 70 2.16 -12.71 -5.51
C ARG A 70 2.77 -14.08 -5.30
N GLY A 71 3.99 -14.31 -5.81
CA GLY A 71 4.74 -15.54 -5.59
C GLY A 71 5.06 -15.80 -4.11
N MET A 72 5.33 -14.75 -3.33
CA MET A 72 5.45 -14.88 -1.87
C MET A 72 4.13 -15.28 -1.20
N LYS A 73 3.00 -14.69 -1.63
CA LYS A 73 1.67 -14.95 -1.06
C LYS A 73 1.19 -16.38 -1.31
N SER A 74 1.67 -17.07 -2.36
CA SER A 74 1.31 -18.47 -2.64
C SER A 74 2.09 -19.51 -1.82
N LEU A 75 3.06 -19.09 -1.00
CA LEU A 75 3.89 -19.98 -0.19
C LEU A 75 3.38 -20.13 1.26
N ILE A 76 2.16 -19.65 1.55
CA ILE A 76 1.52 -19.69 2.88
C ILE A 76 0.16 -20.38 2.76
#